data_AF-A0A9E0LYB1-F1
#
_entry.id   AF-A0A9E0LYB1-F1
#
_cell.length_a   1.000
_cell.length_b   1.000
_cell.length_c   1.000
_cell.angle_alpha   90.00
_cell.angle_beta   90.00
_cell.angle_gamma   90.00
#
_symmetry.space_group_name_H-M   'P 1'
#
loop_
_entity.id
_entity.type
_entity.pdbx_description
1 polymer ?
#
loop_
_entity_poly.entity_id
_entity_poly.type
_entity_poly.pdbx_seq_one_letter_code
_entity_poly.pdbx_strand_id
1 'polypeptide(L)'
;MSEHHIVPLKTYFSVFAALMVFTAITVAVAFVDLGPANNVVMLSIAVVKATLVVMFFMHAKYGTRLIPLVAASGFFFVMLMFVITMSDYMSRGWLGAGLPWRP
;
A
#
# COMPACT_ATOMS: atom_id res chain seq x y z
N MET A 1 -8.59 20.69 -33.33
CA MET A 1 -8.12 19.32 -33.60
C MET A 1 -7.42 18.81 -32.36
N SER A 2 -8.15 18.09 -31.52
CA SER A 2 -7.66 17.48 -30.28
C SER A 2 -6.77 16.29 -30.63
N GLU A 3 -5.45 16.46 -30.50
CA GLU A 3 -4.55 15.30 -30.46
C GLU A 3 -4.92 14.44 -29.26
N HIS A 4 -5.51 13.28 -29.57
CA HIS A 4 -5.78 12.23 -28.60
C HIS A 4 -4.42 11.60 -28.25
N HIS A 5 -3.72 12.14 -27.26
CA HIS A 5 -2.42 11.63 -26.81
C HIS A 5 -2.62 10.32 -26.04
N ILE A 6 -2.91 9.24 -26.77
CA ILE A 6 -3.01 7.89 -26.22
C ILE A 6 -1.59 7.50 -25.81
N VAL A 7 -1.38 7.36 -24.51
CA VAL A 7 -0.09 6.92 -23.96
C VAL A 7 0.30 5.63 -24.68
N PRO A 8 1.50 5.55 -25.29
CA PRO A 8 1.84 4.41 -26.15
C PRO A 8 1.79 3.10 -25.36
N LEU A 9 1.20 2.05 -25.95
CA LEU A 9 1.10 0.72 -25.32
C LEU A 9 2.44 0.20 -24.78
N LYS A 10 3.55 0.60 -25.40
CA LYS A 10 4.91 0.29 -24.93
C LYS A 10 5.16 0.71 -23.47
N THR A 11 4.60 1.83 -23.02
CA THR A 11 4.75 2.29 -21.63
C THR A 11 4.07 1.34 -20.66
N TYR A 12 2.85 0.87 -20.98
CA TYR A 12 2.14 -0.10 -20.13
C TYR A 12 2.86 -1.45 -20.06
N PHE A 13 3.35 -1.96 -21.19
CA PHE A 13 4.13 -3.21 -21.22
C PHE A 13 5.47 -3.08 -20.49
N SER A 14 6.14 -1.93 -20.57
CA SER A 14 7.37 -1.68 -19.81
C SER A 14 7.12 -1.67 -18.30
N VAL A 15 6.04 -1.03 -17.84
CA VAL A 15 5.68 -1.01 -16.42
C VAL A 15 5.24 -2.39 -15.95
N PHE A 16 4.49 -3.12 -16.79
CA PHE A 16 4.13 -4.51 -16.51
C PHE A 16 5.36 -5.40 -16.31
N ALA A 17 6.38 -5.28 -17.18
CA ALA A 17 7.64 -6.00 -17.01
C ALA A 17 8.34 -5.61 -15.69
N ALA A 18 8.38 -4.33 -15.33
CA ALA A 18 8.92 -3.89 -14.04
C ALA A 18 8.17 -4.51 -12.85
N LEU A 19 6.83 -4.58 -12.91
CA LEU A 19 6.02 -5.23 -11.87
C LEU A 19 6.25 -6.75 -11.79
N MET A 20 6.48 -7.42 -12.91
CA MET A 20 6.87 -8.83 -12.94
C MET A 20 8.21 -9.06 -12.25
N VAL A 21 9.20 -8.19 -12.50
CA VAL A 21 10.50 -8.23 -11.81
C VAL A 21 10.32 -8.03 -10.30
N PHE A 22 9.57 -7.01 -9.88
CA PHE A 22 9.27 -6.80 -8.46
C PHE A 22 8.58 -8.00 -7.82
N THR A 23 7.70 -8.69 -8.55
CA THR A 23 7.01 -9.89 -8.05
C THR A 23 7.98 -11.06 -7.90
N ALA A 24 8.85 -11.28 -8.88
CA ALA A 24 9.90 -12.30 -8.77
C ALA A 24 10.83 -12.01 -7.58
N ILE A 25 11.18 -10.75 -7.35
CA ILE A 25 11.98 -10.32 -6.18
C ILE A 25 11.22 -10.64 -4.88
N THR A 26 9.93 -10.32 -4.77
CA THR A 26 9.16 -10.65 -3.56
C THR A 26 9.10 -12.16 -3.28
N VAL A 27 8.98 -12.97 -4.33
CA VAL A 27 8.98 -14.44 -4.21
C VAL A 27 10.36 -14.94 -3.78
N ALA A 28 11.44 -14.42 -4.37
CA ALA A 28 12.80 -14.78 -3.99
C ALA A 28 13.10 -14.41 -2.52
N VAL A 29 12.72 -13.19 -2.11
CA VAL A 29 12.89 -12.71 -0.74
C VAL A 29 12.08 -13.55 0.25
N ALA A 30 10.90 -14.07 -0.14
CA ALA A 30 10.10 -14.94 0.72
C ALA A 30 10.79 -16.28 1.07
N PHE A 31 11.76 -16.72 0.27
CA PHE A 31 12.56 -17.92 0.56
C PHE A 31 13.83 -17.64 1.36
N VAL A 32 14.18 -16.36 1.57
CA VAL A 32 15.36 -15.96 2.35
C VAL A 32 14.92 -15.57 3.75
N ASP A 33 15.44 -16.25 4.76
CA ASP A 33 15.15 -15.92 6.14
C ASP A 33 16.01 -14.73 6.60
N LEU A 34 15.43 -13.53 6.52
CA LEU A 34 16.07 -12.26 6.88
C LEU A 34 15.96 -11.97 8.40
N GLY A 35 15.45 -12.91 9.19
CA GLY A 35 15.24 -12.76 10.63
C GLY A 35 14.30 -11.58 10.94
N PRO A 36 14.57 -10.77 11.98
CA PRO A 36 13.65 -9.70 12.42
C PRO A 36 13.42 -8.59 11.39
N ALA A 37 14.31 -8.45 10.40
CA ALA A 37 14.17 -7.45 9.33
C ALA A 37 13.22 -7.90 8.20
N ASN A 38 12.76 -9.15 8.19
CA ASN A 38 11.97 -9.71 7.08
C ASN A 38 10.71 -8.89 6.81
N ASN A 39 9.93 -8.57 7.85
CA ASN A 39 8.70 -7.79 7.72
C ASN A 39 8.95 -6.40 7.13
N VAL A 40 10.03 -5.72 7.53
CA VAL A 40 10.36 -4.38 7.03
C VAL A 40 10.74 -4.45 5.55
N VAL A 41 11.56 -5.43 5.16
CA VAL A 41 11.99 -5.62 3.78
C VAL A 41 10.80 -5.97 2.90
N MET A 42 10.00 -6.98 3.27
CA MET A 42 8.81 -7.40 2.52
C MET A 42 7.81 -6.25 2.34
N LEU A 43 7.55 -5.48 3.40
CA LEU A 43 6.64 -4.34 3.34
C LEU A 43 7.19 -3.21 2.46
N SER A 44 8.49 -2.92 2.53
CA SER A 44 9.12 -1.90 1.68
C SER A 44 8.97 -2.22 0.19
N ILE A 45 9.21 -3.48 -0.19
CA ILE A 45 9.05 -3.93 -1.58
C ILE A 45 7.57 -3.86 -2.01
N ALA A 46 6.65 -4.24 -1.12
CA ALA A 46 5.22 -4.14 -1.37
C ALA A 46 4.77 -2.69 -1.62
N VAL A 47 5.26 -1.72 -0.83
CA VAL A 47 4.96 -0.29 -1.00
C VAL A 47 5.48 0.22 -2.35
N VAL A 48 6.72 -0.09 -2.71
CA VAL A 48 7.31 0.33 -4.00
C VAL A 48 6.47 -0.21 -5.18
N LYS A 49 6.08 -1.49 -5.13
CA LYS A 49 5.20 -2.11 -6.13
C LYS A 49 3.86 -1.39 -6.22
N ALA A 50 3.23 -1.10 -5.07
CA ALA A 50 1.95 -0.39 -5.01
C ALA A 50 2.05 1.03 -5.60
N THR A 51 3.12 1.78 -5.31
CA THR A 51 3.33 3.12 -5.88
C THR A 51 3.44 3.09 -7.40
N LEU A 52 4.14 2.10 -7.96
CA LEU A 52 4.22 1.90 -9.43
C LEU A 52 2.84 1.63 -10.04
N VAL A 53 2.01 0.81 -9.40
CA VAL A 53 0.64 0.53 -9.87
C VAL A 53 -0.21 1.81 -9.86
N VAL A 54 -0.19 2.57 -8.75
CA VAL A 54 -0.98 3.80 -8.63
C VAL A 54 -0.55 4.85 -9.66
N MET A 55 0.76 5.04 -9.85
CA MET A 55 1.27 6.08 -10.75
C MET A 55 0.95 5.80 -12.22
N PHE A 56 1.03 4.54 -12.66
CA PHE A 56 0.92 4.17 -14.08
C PHE A 56 -0.42 3.51 -14.44
N PHE A 57 -0.89 2.49 -13.70
CA PHE A 57 -2.11 1.76 -14.06
C PHE A 57 -3.38 2.51 -13.66
N MET A 58 -3.38 3.16 -12.49
CA MET A 58 -4.51 4.00 -12.08
C MET A 58 -4.55 5.35 -12.81
N HIS A 59 -3.65 5.59 -13.77
CA HIS A 59 -3.54 6.87 -14.47
C HIS A 59 -3.37 8.07 -13.53
N ALA A 60 -2.84 7.90 -12.31
CA ALA A 60 -2.68 9.01 -11.38
C ALA A 60 -1.72 10.09 -11.93
N LYS A 61 -0.74 9.72 -12.75
CA LYS A 61 0.19 10.64 -13.42
C LYS A 61 -0.35 11.24 -14.73
N TYR A 62 -1.13 10.48 -15.49
CA TYR A 62 -1.54 10.83 -16.86
C TYR A 62 -3.00 11.26 -17.00
N GLY A 63 -3.82 11.01 -15.98
CA GLY A 63 -5.23 11.36 -15.95
C GLY A 63 -5.50 12.72 -15.31
N THR A 64 -6.75 12.97 -14.96
CA THR A 64 -7.18 14.24 -14.38
C THR A 64 -6.66 14.40 -12.95
N ARG A 65 -6.48 15.65 -12.50
CA ARG A 65 -6.01 15.98 -11.13
C ARG A 65 -6.92 15.44 -10.01
N LEU A 66 -8.13 14.99 -10.34
CA LEU A 66 -9.06 14.36 -9.41
C LEU A 66 -8.59 12.96 -8.97
N ILE A 67 -7.96 12.19 -9.86
CA ILE A 67 -7.51 10.82 -9.58
C ILE A 67 -6.54 10.76 -8.38
N PRO A 68 -5.41 11.51 -8.37
CA PRO A 68 -4.49 11.47 -7.24
C PRO A 68 -5.13 12.03 -5.95
N LEU A 69 -6.08 12.97 -6.05
CA LEU A 69 -6.78 13.52 -4.88
C LEU A 69 -7.67 12.46 -4.20
N VAL A 70 -8.43 11.70 -5.00
CA VAL A 70 -9.28 10.60 -4.48
C VAL A 70 -8.41 9.44 -3.97
N ALA A 71 -7.30 9.12 -4.64
CA ALA A 71 -6.38 8.10 -4.15
C ALA A 71 -5.74 8.51 -2.81
N ALA A 72 -5.33 9.78 -2.67
CA ALA A 72 -4.77 10.30 -1.43
C ALA A 72 -5.80 10.32 -0.29
N SER A 73 -7.06 10.69 -0.56
CA SER A 73 -8.11 10.64 0.46
C SER A 73 -8.38 9.21 0.91
N GLY A 74 -8.43 8.24 0.00
CA GLY A 74 -8.54 6.82 0.34
C GLY A 74 -7.39 6.34 1.24
N PHE A 75 -6.14 6.66 0.90
CA PHE A 75 -4.98 6.33 1.73
C PHE A 75 -5.03 7.01 3.11
N PHE A 76 -5.47 8.28 3.17
CA PHE A 76 -5.65 9.01 4.41
C PHE A 76 -6.65 8.31 5.34
N PHE A 77 -7.81 7.91 4.83
CA PHE A 77 -8.82 7.20 5.62
C PHE A 77 -8.34 5.82 6.08
N VAL A 78 -7.62 5.06 5.23
CA VAL A 78 -7.02 3.78 5.63
C VAL A 78 -6.03 3.98 6.77
N MET A 79 -5.17 5.00 6.68
CA MET A 79 -4.18 5.30 7.72
C MET A 79 -4.86 5.71 9.02
N LEU A 80 -5.91 6.53 8.94
CA LEU A 80 -6.73 6.92 10.08
C LEU A 80 -7.41 5.71 10.75
N MET A 81 -7.98 4.79 9.97
CA MET A 81 -8.55 3.55 10.50
C MET A 81 -7.49 2.70 11.22
N PHE A 82 -6.31 2.54 10.62
CA PHE A 82 -5.19 1.82 11.26
C PHE A 82 -4.80 2.41 12.61
N VAL A 83 -4.65 3.74 12.68
CA VAL A 83 -4.28 4.44 13.91
C VAL A 83 -5.35 4.24 14.99
N ILE A 84 -6.63 4.41 14.65
CA ILE A 84 -7.72 4.25 15.62
C ILE A 84 -7.81 2.81 16.09
N THR A 85 -7.73 1.82 15.18
CA THR A 85 -7.76 0.40 15.54
C THR A 85 -6.60 0.02 16.46
N MET A 86 -5.37 0.42 16.15
CA MET A 86 -4.23 0.16 17.03
C MET A 86 -4.38 0.85 18.39
N SER A 87 -4.90 2.08 18.42
CA SER A 87 -5.18 2.81 19.66
C SER A 87 -6.22 2.10 20.53
N ASP A 88 -7.27 1.53 19.91
CA ASP A 88 -8.26 0.69 20.60
C ASP A 88 -7.62 -0.57 21.18
N TYR A 89 -6.85 -1.31 20.39
CA TYR A 89 -6.14 -2.51 20.87
C TYR A 89 -5.24 -2.21 22.06
N MET A 90 -4.50 -1.10 22.03
CA MET A 90 -3.55 -0.73 23.08
C MET A 90 -4.26 -0.31 24.37
N SER A 91 -5.44 0.31 24.28
CA SER A 91 -6.21 0.81 25.43
C SER A 91 -7.07 -0.27 26.12
N ARG A 92 -7.36 -1.40 25.47
CA ARG A 92 -8.12 -2.53 26.07
C ARG A 92 -7.48 -3.11 27.33
N GLY A 93 -6.15 -3.05 27.44
CA GLY A 93 -5.41 -3.51 28.63
C GLY A 93 -5.32 -2.48 29.76
N TRP A 94 -5.69 -1.22 29.52
CA TRP A 94 -5.50 -0.13 30.48
C TRP A 94 -6.50 -0.15 31.63
N LEU A 95 -7.69 -0.72 31.43
CA LEU A 95 -8.74 -0.69 32.46
C LEU A 95 -8.53 -1.66 33.62
N GLY A 96 -7.47 -2.48 33.62
CA GLY A 96 -7.18 -3.40 34.71
C GLY A 96 -8.22 -4.52 34.80
N ALA A 97 -7.77 -5.76 34.76
CA ALA A 97 -8.60 -6.84 35.26
C ALA A 97 -8.97 -6.55 36.72
N GLY A 98 -10.26 -6.42 37.02
CA GLY A 98 -10.77 -6.59 38.38
C GLY A 98 -11.51 -5.40 38.97
N LEU A 99 -12.80 -5.34 38.70
CA LEU A 99 -13.74 -5.31 39.80
C LEU A 99 -14.64 -6.54 39.67
N PRO A 100 -14.52 -7.56 40.55
CA PRO A 100 -15.52 -8.61 40.59
C PRO A 100 -16.86 -7.94 40.90
N TRP A 101 -17.87 -8.24 40.07
CA TRP A 101 -19.23 -7.74 40.26
C TRP A 101 -19.70 -8.20 41.65
N ARG A 102 -19.73 -7.29 42.62
CA ARG A 102 -20.32 -7.54 43.95
C ARG A 102 -21.77 -7.06 43.87
N PRO A 103 -22.75 -7.92 44.19
CA PRO A 103 -24.17 -7.60 44.05
C PRO A 103 -24.61 -6.45 44.94
#